data_AF-A0A843KVS5-F1
#
_entry.id   AF-A0A843KVS5-F1
#
_cell.length_a   1.000
_cell.length_b   1.000
_cell.length_c   1.000
_cell.angle_alpha   90.00
_cell.angle_beta   90.00
_cell.angle_gamma   90.00
#
_symmetry.space_group_name_H-M   'P 1'
#
loop_
_entity.id
_entity.type
_entity.pdbx_description
1 polymer ?
#
loop_
_entity_poly.entity_id
_entity_poly.type
_entity_poly.pdbx_seq_one_letter_code
_entity_poly.pdbx_strand_id
1 'polypeptide(L)'
;MVNDAGQLYTMEGVAAGIIMLLTAYIVVSTTSVYTTGDTHIPDMQLEQLGSDVLAMMDTPDAEDTESDLKRYINADNAAGGSDQFRDTFLNYCNRTTSGAIDNLYMSANVTYREGDLIKERLFVEPPDDGSWTGRESAVRVTRWVQLPTGNPYGSRPQAVLVEVLLWRA
;
A
#
# COMPACT_ATOMS: atom_id res chain seq x y z
N MET A 1 -17.12 68.87 21.88
CA MET A 1 -16.61 67.68 22.60
C MET A 1 -17.80 66.88 23.12
N VAL A 2 -18.25 65.87 22.37
CA VAL A 2 -18.86 64.57 22.76
C VAL A 2 -19.05 63.87 21.39
N ASN A 3 -18.53 62.69 21.03
CA ASN A 3 -18.69 61.39 21.68
C ASN A 3 -17.80 60.33 20.96
N ASP A 4 -16.48 60.34 21.17
CA ASP A 4 -15.54 59.38 20.53
C ASP A 4 -15.35 58.07 21.33
N ALA A 5 -16.00 57.95 22.50
CA ALA A 5 -15.84 56.80 23.38
C ALA A 5 -16.71 55.57 22.99
N GLY A 6 -17.64 55.72 22.04
CA GLY A 6 -18.58 54.66 21.64
C GLY A 6 -18.16 53.82 20.42
N GLN A 7 -17.20 54.29 19.61
CA GLN A 7 -16.75 53.56 18.41
C GLN A 7 -15.68 52.51 18.71
N LEU A 8 -14.87 52.71 19.75
CA LEU A 8 -13.82 51.75 20.13
C LEU A 8 -14.46 50.43 20.61
N TYR A 9 -15.54 50.49 21.38
CA TYR A 9 -16.20 49.32 21.98
C TYR A 9 -16.98 48.43 21.00
N THR A 10 -17.22 48.87 19.76
CA THR A 10 -17.95 48.09 18.75
C THR A 10 -17.06 47.50 17.68
N MET A 11 -16.04 48.23 17.20
CA MET A 11 -15.11 47.69 16.19
C MET A 11 -14.09 46.72 16.78
N GLU A 12 -13.61 46.96 18.00
CA GLU A 12 -12.62 46.09 18.63
C GLU A 12 -13.22 44.76 19.10
N GLY A 13 -14.44 44.78 19.64
CA GLY A 13 -15.15 43.56 20.03
C GLY A 13 -15.49 42.64 18.84
N VAL A 14 -15.86 43.24 17.69
CA VAL A 14 -16.11 42.48 16.46
C VAL A 14 -14.80 41.90 15.91
N ALA A 15 -13.72 42.69 15.90
CA ALA A 15 -12.41 42.20 15.48
C ALA A 15 -11.90 41.06 16.38
N ALA A 16 -12.04 41.19 17.69
CA ALA A 16 -11.69 40.14 18.65
C ALA A 16 -12.55 38.88 18.44
N GLY A 17 -13.85 39.02 18.20
CA GLY A 17 -14.74 37.91 17.88
C GLY A 17 -14.34 37.18 16.60
N ILE A 18 -13.99 37.91 15.53
CA ILE A 18 -13.51 37.34 14.28
C ILE A 18 -12.18 36.62 14.47
N ILE A 19 -11.23 37.19 15.21
CA ILE A 19 -9.94 36.55 15.49
C ILE A 19 -10.14 35.28 16.31
N MET A 20 -11.02 35.29 17.31
CA MET A 20 -11.35 34.09 18.09
C MET A 20 -12.00 33.02 17.23
N LEU A 21 -12.93 33.38 16.34
CA LEU A 21 -13.54 32.43 15.40
C LEU A 21 -12.55 31.90 14.37
N LEU A 22 -11.64 32.74 13.86
CA LEU A 22 -10.57 32.32 12.96
C LEU A 22 -9.61 31.38 13.68
N THR A 23 -9.27 31.65 14.94
CA THR A 23 -8.42 30.79 15.75
C THR A 23 -9.09 29.46 16.04
N ALA A 24 -10.37 29.47 16.44
CA ALA A 24 -11.16 28.27 16.64
C ALA A 24 -11.32 27.47 15.33
N TYR A 25 -11.56 28.17 14.21
CA TYR A 25 -11.60 27.57 12.89
C TYR A 25 -10.26 26.95 12.57
N ILE A 26 -9.12 27.62 12.74
CA ILE A 26 -7.78 27.07 12.52
C ILE A 26 -7.56 25.84 13.41
N VAL A 27 -7.90 25.89 14.70
CA VAL A 27 -7.74 24.76 15.63
C VAL A 27 -8.62 23.56 15.27
N VAL A 28 -9.85 23.80 14.80
CA VAL A 28 -10.79 22.73 14.40
C VAL A 28 -10.50 22.22 12.98
N SER A 29 -10.03 23.10 12.09
CA SER A 29 -9.66 22.79 10.70
C SER A 29 -8.21 22.31 10.54
N THR A 30 -7.38 22.46 11.57
CA THR A 30 -6.34 21.47 11.88
C THR A 30 -7.01 20.22 12.42
N THR A 31 -7.92 19.64 11.64
CA THR A 31 -8.20 18.21 11.69
C THR A 31 -6.85 17.54 11.75
N SER A 32 -6.59 16.87 12.87
CA SER A 32 -5.41 16.06 13.17
C SER A 32 -4.55 15.89 11.93
N VAL A 33 -3.49 16.71 11.84
CA VAL A 33 -2.41 16.35 10.94
C VAL A 33 -2.03 14.96 11.41
N TYR A 34 -2.42 13.93 10.66
CA TYR A 34 -1.78 12.64 10.73
C TYR A 34 -0.33 12.96 10.45
N THR A 35 0.42 13.27 11.50
CA THR A 35 1.85 13.48 11.38
C THR A 35 2.40 12.16 10.89
N THR A 36 3.40 12.19 10.02
CA THR A 36 4.07 10.99 9.51
C THR A 36 4.62 10.11 10.66
N GLY A 37 4.68 10.64 11.89
CA GLY A 37 5.00 9.89 13.10
C GLY A 37 3.87 8.99 13.66
N ASP A 38 2.59 9.29 13.42
CA ASP A 38 1.46 8.50 13.96
C ASP A 38 0.95 7.42 12.99
N THR A 39 1.29 7.50 11.70
CA THR A 39 1.02 6.42 10.72
C THR A 39 2.09 5.31 10.74
N HIS A 40 3.24 5.57 11.37
CA HIS A 40 4.37 4.62 11.43
C HIS A 40 4.03 3.27 12.07
N ILE A 41 3.14 3.22 13.08
CA ILE A 41 2.77 1.95 13.72
C ILE A 41 1.90 1.08 12.80
N PRO A 42 0.77 1.55 12.25
CA PRO A 42 -0.02 0.74 11.32
C PRO A 42 0.72 0.45 10.00
N ASP A 43 1.53 1.39 9.49
CA ASP A 43 2.33 1.17 8.27
C ASP A 43 3.41 0.10 8.51
N MET A 44 4.09 0.13 9.66
CA MET A 44 5.07 -0.89 10.03
C MET A 44 4.43 -2.26 10.22
N GLN A 45 3.21 -2.33 10.76
CA GLN A 45 2.46 -3.59 10.87
C GLN A 45 2.09 -4.16 9.50
N LEU A 46 1.67 -3.31 8.56
CA LEU A 46 1.38 -3.72 7.19
C LEU A 46 2.64 -4.16 6.44
N GLU A 47 3.77 -3.49 6.64
CA GLU A 47 5.06 -3.89 6.07
C GLU A 47 5.50 -5.25 6.58
N GLN A 48 5.44 -5.45 7.90
CA GLN A 48 5.77 -6.72 8.53
C GLN A 48 4.85 -7.83 8.05
N LEU A 49 3.53 -7.58 8.00
CA LEU A 49 2.54 -8.55 7.54
C LEU A 49 2.77 -8.93 6.07
N GLY A 50 2.91 -7.94 5.18
CA GLY A 50 3.11 -8.20 3.75
C GLY A 50 4.44 -8.90 3.49
N SER A 51 5.51 -8.53 4.22
CA SER A 51 6.81 -9.19 4.12
C SER A 51 6.77 -10.64 4.61
N ASP A 52 6.05 -10.91 5.70
CA ASP A 52 5.92 -12.26 6.25
C ASP A 52 5.11 -13.16 5.32
N VAL A 53 3.98 -12.67 4.81
CA VAL A 53 3.16 -13.39 3.82
C VAL A 53 3.96 -13.69 2.55
N LEU A 54 4.72 -12.71 2.03
CA LEU A 54 5.53 -12.92 0.83
C LEU A 54 6.68 -13.92 1.08
N ALA A 55 7.27 -13.93 2.28
CA ALA A 55 8.28 -14.90 2.67
C ALA A 55 7.70 -16.31 2.89
N MET A 56 6.49 -16.41 3.46
CA MET A 56 5.77 -17.67 3.58
C MET A 56 5.47 -18.26 2.20
N MET A 57 4.98 -17.45 1.26
CA MET A 57 4.70 -17.90 -0.11
C MET A 57 5.95 -18.32 -0.88
N ASP A 58 7.11 -17.74 -0.57
CA ASP A 58 8.41 -18.12 -1.13
C ASP A 58 8.99 -19.40 -0.50
N THR A 59 8.39 -19.91 0.58
CA THR A 59 8.81 -21.14 1.26
C THR A 59 8.00 -22.33 0.74
N PRO A 60 8.64 -23.43 0.29
CA PRO A 60 7.92 -24.61 -0.17
C PRO A 60 7.31 -25.40 1.00
N ASP A 61 6.09 -25.93 0.80
CA ASP A 61 5.36 -26.72 1.81
C ASP A 61 6.00 -28.09 2.11
N ALA A 62 6.82 -28.60 1.20
CA ALA A 62 7.51 -29.87 1.32
C ALA A 62 8.86 -29.85 0.61
N GLU A 63 9.78 -30.71 1.06
CA GLU A 63 11.06 -30.96 0.38
C GLU A 63 10.84 -31.29 -1.11
N ASP A 64 11.70 -30.75 -1.98
CA ASP A 64 11.64 -30.89 -3.45
C ASP A 64 10.39 -30.31 -4.15
N THR A 65 9.55 -29.55 -3.45
CA THR A 65 8.38 -28.88 -4.06
C THR A 65 8.70 -27.43 -4.44
N GLU A 66 8.09 -26.93 -5.51
CA GLU A 66 8.20 -25.52 -5.92
C GLU A 66 7.42 -24.61 -4.93
N SER A 67 7.98 -23.46 -4.56
CA SER A 67 7.27 -22.50 -3.72
C SER A 67 6.06 -21.91 -4.44
N ASP A 68 5.01 -21.60 -3.71
CA ASP A 68 3.77 -21.07 -4.27
C ASP A 68 4.00 -19.76 -5.03
N LEU A 69 4.83 -18.88 -4.47
CA LEU A 69 5.22 -17.62 -5.12
C LEU A 69 5.87 -17.87 -6.48
N LYS A 70 6.83 -18.80 -6.52
CA LYS A 70 7.54 -19.17 -7.74
C LYS A 70 6.60 -19.81 -8.76
N ARG A 71 5.69 -20.68 -8.31
CA ARG A 71 4.65 -21.29 -9.16
C ARG A 71 3.80 -20.23 -9.84
N TYR A 72 3.29 -19.25 -9.09
CA TYR A 72 2.44 -18.19 -9.65
C TYR A 72 3.18 -17.29 -10.63
N ILE A 73 4.41 -16.91 -10.32
CA ILE A 73 5.24 -16.06 -11.20
C ILE A 73 5.66 -16.82 -12.46
N ASN A 74 5.93 -18.12 -12.35
CA ASN A 74 6.27 -18.94 -13.52
C ASN A 74 5.03 -19.23 -14.39
N ALA A 75 3.86 -19.35 -13.76
CA ALA A 75 2.56 -19.50 -14.42
C ALA A 75 1.97 -18.17 -14.93
N ASP A 76 2.67 -17.05 -14.79
CA ASP A 76 2.23 -15.71 -15.21
C ASP A 76 1.81 -15.62 -16.69
N ASN A 77 2.42 -16.41 -17.57
CA ASN A 77 1.99 -16.51 -18.98
C ASN A 77 0.69 -17.31 -19.18
N ALA A 78 0.18 -18.00 -18.17
CA ALA A 78 -1.08 -18.74 -18.20
C ALA A 78 -2.22 -17.89 -17.63
N ALA A 79 -3.38 -17.93 -18.28
CA ALA A 79 -4.55 -17.17 -17.85
C ALA A 79 -4.91 -17.48 -16.39
N GLY A 80 -4.80 -16.46 -15.51
CA GLY A 80 -5.21 -16.53 -14.10
C GLY A 80 -4.10 -16.68 -13.07
N GLY A 81 -2.81 -16.77 -13.46
CA GLY A 81 -1.70 -16.87 -12.49
C GLY A 81 -1.58 -15.64 -11.56
N SER A 82 -1.79 -14.45 -12.10
CA SER A 82 -1.80 -13.18 -11.35
C SER A 82 -3.02 -13.03 -10.43
N ASP A 83 -4.21 -13.40 -10.90
CA ASP A 83 -5.43 -13.39 -10.09
C ASP A 83 -5.34 -14.37 -8.91
N GLN A 84 -4.83 -15.58 -9.16
CA GLN A 84 -4.62 -16.57 -8.10
C GLN A 84 -3.58 -16.11 -7.09
N PHE A 85 -2.50 -15.44 -7.53
CA PHE A 85 -1.53 -14.85 -6.63
C PHE A 85 -2.18 -13.79 -5.74
N ARG A 86 -2.96 -12.86 -6.32
CA ARG A 86 -3.68 -11.82 -5.58
C ARG A 86 -4.60 -12.43 -4.53
N ASP A 87 -5.44 -13.37 -4.94
CA ASP A 87 -6.46 -13.95 -4.07
C ASP A 87 -5.82 -14.74 -2.92
N THR A 88 -4.76 -15.51 -3.20
CA THR A 88 -3.99 -16.22 -2.16
C THR A 88 -3.28 -15.26 -1.20
N PHE A 89 -2.62 -14.23 -1.72
CA PHE A 89 -1.90 -13.25 -0.90
C PHE A 89 -2.86 -12.51 0.04
N LEU A 90 -3.97 -11.98 -0.48
CA LEU A 90 -4.98 -11.30 0.33
C LEU A 90 -5.63 -12.26 1.34
N ASN A 91 -5.83 -13.54 0.99
CA ASN A 91 -6.33 -14.55 1.92
C ASN A 91 -5.40 -14.72 3.13
N TYR A 92 -4.09 -14.80 2.89
CA TYR A 92 -3.10 -14.92 3.95
C TYR A 92 -3.00 -13.66 4.80
N CYS A 93 -3.05 -12.47 4.20
CA CYS A 93 -3.12 -11.21 4.97
C CYS A 93 -4.36 -11.12 5.85
N ASN A 94 -5.51 -11.61 5.38
CA ASN A 94 -6.79 -11.56 6.08
C ASN A 94 -7.10 -12.77 6.96
N ARG A 95 -6.13 -13.65 7.19
CA ARG A 95 -6.35 -14.88 7.93
C ARG A 95 -6.49 -14.61 9.43
N THR A 96 -7.73 -14.41 9.88
CA THR A 96 -8.05 -14.21 11.30
C THR A 96 -8.69 -15.46 11.90
N THR A 97 -8.43 -15.73 13.19
CA THR A 97 -9.12 -16.80 13.93
C THR A 97 -10.49 -16.38 14.44
N SER A 98 -10.76 -15.07 14.50
CA SER A 98 -12.04 -14.43 14.81
C SER A 98 -11.96 -12.93 14.50
N GLY A 99 -13.07 -12.29 14.09
CA GLY A 99 -13.14 -10.84 13.84
C GLY A 99 -13.71 -10.50 12.47
N ALA A 100 -13.82 -9.19 12.18
CA ALA A 100 -14.15 -8.69 10.85
C ALA A 100 -12.91 -8.78 9.95
N ILE A 101 -13.12 -9.15 8.68
CA ILE A 101 -12.06 -9.18 7.66
C ILE A 101 -11.65 -7.73 7.35
N ASP A 102 -10.35 -7.52 7.15
CA ASP A 102 -9.81 -6.21 6.81
C ASP A 102 -9.96 -5.94 5.30
N ASN A 103 -10.24 -4.68 4.96
CA ASN A 103 -10.40 -4.26 3.57
C ASN A 103 -9.03 -3.91 2.99
N LEU A 104 -8.26 -4.96 2.67
CA LEU A 104 -6.94 -4.85 2.10
C LEU A 104 -7.00 -4.97 0.57
N TYR A 105 -6.22 -4.12 -0.08
CA TYR A 105 -6.05 -4.09 -1.52
C TYR A 105 -4.58 -4.18 -1.88
N MET A 106 -4.28 -4.77 -3.03
CA MET A 106 -2.91 -4.95 -3.48
C MET A 106 -2.73 -4.71 -4.98
N SER A 107 -1.51 -4.35 -5.36
CA SER A 107 -1.00 -4.38 -6.73
C SER A 107 0.41 -4.95 -6.70
N ALA A 108 0.86 -5.56 -7.79
CA ALA A 108 2.18 -6.17 -7.84
C ALA A 108 2.86 -5.95 -9.18
N ASN A 109 4.17 -5.70 -9.12
CA ASN A 109 5.05 -5.56 -10.27
C ASN A 109 6.18 -6.59 -10.18
N VAL A 110 6.63 -7.05 -11.35
CA VAL A 110 7.79 -7.93 -11.47
C VAL A 110 8.86 -7.22 -12.29
N THR A 111 10.02 -7.02 -11.67
CA THR A 111 11.21 -6.49 -12.33
C THR A 111 12.13 -7.65 -12.70
N TYR A 112 12.52 -7.71 -13.97
CA TYR A 112 13.31 -8.80 -14.55
C TYR A 112 14.38 -8.26 -15.50
N ARG A 113 15.35 -9.11 -15.83
CA ARG A 113 16.43 -8.77 -16.77
C ARG A 113 16.12 -9.35 -18.14
N GLU A 114 16.13 -8.50 -19.16
CA GLU A 114 16.04 -8.93 -20.56
C GLU A 114 17.29 -8.47 -21.32
N GLY A 115 18.21 -9.40 -21.57
CA GLY A 115 19.51 -9.08 -22.17
C GLY A 115 20.34 -8.19 -21.24
N ASP A 116 20.66 -6.98 -21.67
CA ASP A 116 21.37 -5.97 -20.86
C ASP A 116 20.45 -4.91 -20.25
N LEU A 117 19.14 -5.06 -20.42
CA LEU A 117 18.15 -4.14 -19.90
C LEU A 117 17.46 -4.73 -18.66
N ILE A 118 17.12 -3.85 -17.72
CA ILE A 118 16.21 -4.15 -16.61
C ILE A 118 14.85 -3.64 -17.05
N LYS A 119 13.84 -4.51 -17.02
CA LYS A 119 12.46 -4.20 -17.37
C LYS A 119 11.54 -4.49 -16.19
N GLU A 120 10.42 -3.79 -16.16
CA GLU A 120 9.37 -3.96 -15.19
C GLU A 120 8.07 -4.30 -15.92
N ARG A 121 7.28 -5.19 -15.34
CA ARG A 121 5.95 -5.56 -15.83
C ARG A 121 4.96 -5.52 -14.68
N LEU A 122 3.78 -4.97 -14.95
CA LEU A 122 2.62 -5.08 -14.08
C LEU A 122 2.14 -6.53 -14.03
N PHE A 123 2.19 -7.13 -12.85
CA PHE A 123 1.80 -8.51 -12.61
C PHE A 123 0.36 -8.59 -12.08
N VAL A 124 0.01 -7.77 -11.10
CA VAL A 124 -1.36 -7.61 -10.59
C VAL A 124 -1.78 -6.16 -10.76
N GLU A 125 -2.79 -5.94 -11.58
CA GLU A 125 -3.39 -4.63 -11.78
C GLU A 125 -4.10 -4.18 -10.49
N PRO A 126 -4.00 -2.89 -10.11
CA PRO A 126 -4.81 -2.36 -9.03
C PRO A 126 -6.31 -2.47 -9.37
N PRO A 127 -7.19 -2.50 -8.36
CA PRO A 127 -8.62 -2.63 -8.59
C PRO A 127 -9.20 -1.43 -9.37
N ASP A 128 -10.03 -1.70 -10.36
CA ASP A 128 -10.72 -0.68 -11.18
C ASP A 128 -12.00 -0.11 -10.50
N ASP A 129 -12.22 -0.38 -9.22
CA ASP A 129 -13.42 0.02 -8.45
C ASP A 129 -13.34 1.46 -7.88
N GLY A 130 -12.25 2.18 -8.17
CA GLY A 130 -11.99 3.52 -7.66
C GLY A 130 -11.33 3.56 -6.28
N SER A 131 -10.98 2.40 -5.70
CA SER A 131 -10.15 2.30 -4.48
C SER A 131 -8.69 2.69 -4.71
N TRP A 132 -8.27 2.79 -5.97
CA TRP A 132 -6.94 3.23 -6.38
C TRP A 132 -6.96 4.65 -6.97
N THR A 133 -6.45 5.61 -6.20
CA THR A 133 -6.33 7.03 -6.56
C THR A 133 -4.86 7.48 -6.66
N GLY A 134 -3.92 6.61 -6.29
CA GLY A 134 -2.48 6.90 -6.21
C GLY A 134 -2.09 7.79 -5.03
N ARG A 135 -3.00 7.96 -4.05
CA ARG A 135 -2.82 8.79 -2.85
C ARG A 135 -2.99 8.00 -1.55
N GLU A 136 -3.14 6.69 -1.67
CA GLU A 136 -3.31 5.77 -0.56
C GLU A 136 -2.01 5.67 0.25
N SER A 137 -2.12 5.41 1.55
CA SER A 137 -0.97 5.02 2.38
C SER A 137 -0.59 3.58 2.05
N ALA A 138 0.01 3.38 0.88
CA ALA A 138 0.44 2.09 0.41
C ALA A 138 1.85 1.76 0.91
N VAL A 139 1.99 0.55 1.44
CA VAL A 139 3.25 -0.01 1.88
C VAL A 139 3.82 -0.88 0.78
N ARG A 140 5.12 -0.73 0.53
CA ARG A 140 5.84 -1.49 -0.48
C ARG A 140 6.64 -2.62 0.14
N VAL A 141 6.40 -3.83 -0.34
CA VAL A 141 7.11 -5.05 0.09
C VAL A 141 7.78 -5.69 -1.12
N THR A 142 9.03 -6.12 -0.97
CA THR A 142 9.81 -6.68 -2.08
C THR A 142 10.44 -8.02 -1.73
N ARG A 143 10.48 -8.96 -2.69
CA ARG A 143 11.15 -10.26 -2.55
C ARG A 143 11.82 -10.68 -3.85
N TRP A 144 13.03 -11.24 -3.74
CA TRP A 144 13.72 -11.86 -4.88
C TRP A 144 13.29 -13.32 -5.05
N VAL A 145 12.95 -13.71 -6.27
CA VAL A 145 12.51 -15.07 -6.62
C VAL A 145 13.40 -15.63 -7.73
N GLN A 146 13.90 -16.85 -7.53
CA GLN A 146 14.76 -17.53 -8.50
C GLN A 146 13.94 -18.42 -9.45
N LEU A 147 13.83 -17.99 -10.70
CA LEU A 147 13.08 -18.71 -11.73
C LEU A 147 13.97 -19.73 -12.47
N PRO A 148 13.39 -20.89 -12.88
CA PRO A 148 14.12 -21.92 -13.60
C PRO A 148 14.26 -21.54 -15.09
N THR A 149 14.90 -22.40 -15.86
CA THR A 149 14.95 -22.27 -17.33
C THR A 149 13.55 -22.36 -17.93
N GLY A 150 13.26 -21.58 -18.98
CA GLY A 150 11.93 -21.57 -19.63
C GLY A 150 10.88 -20.75 -18.87
N ASN A 151 11.32 -19.77 -18.09
CA ASN A 151 10.44 -18.85 -17.38
C ASN A 151 9.83 -17.79 -18.31
N PRO A 152 8.71 -17.16 -17.91
CA PRO A 152 8.05 -16.11 -18.70
C PRO A 152 8.94 -14.91 -19.06
N TYR A 153 9.99 -14.66 -18.29
CA TYR A 153 10.83 -13.48 -18.40
C TYR A 153 12.14 -13.72 -19.15
N GLY A 154 12.40 -14.95 -19.61
CA GLY A 154 13.64 -15.28 -20.30
C GLY A 154 13.92 -16.79 -20.44
N SER A 155 14.83 -17.11 -21.36
CA SER A 155 15.17 -18.51 -21.68
C SER A 155 16.17 -19.16 -20.70
N ARG A 156 16.73 -18.41 -19.76
CA ARG A 156 17.73 -18.87 -18.79
C ARG A 156 17.22 -18.71 -17.36
N PRO A 157 17.75 -19.48 -16.40
CA PRO A 157 17.50 -19.22 -14.99
C PRO A 157 17.90 -17.79 -14.64
N GLN A 158 17.01 -17.09 -13.93
CA GLN A 158 17.25 -15.71 -13.52
C GLN A 158 16.53 -15.39 -12.22
N ALA A 159 17.06 -14.41 -11.49
CA ALA A 159 16.39 -13.81 -10.35
C ALA A 159 15.47 -12.69 -10.85
N VAL A 160 14.23 -12.68 -10.38
CA VAL A 160 13.27 -11.59 -10.58
C VAL A 160 12.93 -10.95 -9.24
N LEU A 161 12.68 -9.65 -9.24
CA LEU A 161 12.22 -8.91 -8.06
C LEU A 161 10.70 -8.78 -8.15
N VAL A 162 10.02 -9.30 -7.15
CA VAL A 162 8.57 -9.14 -6.97
C VAL A 162 8.37 -7.99 -6.00
N GLU A 163 7.64 -6.97 -6.44
CA GLU A 163 7.25 -5.83 -5.65
C GLU A 163 5.74 -5.84 -5.47
N VAL A 164 5.27 -5.82 -4.23
CA VAL A 164 3.85 -5.75 -3.87
C VAL A 164 3.59 -4.42 -3.17
N LEU A 165 2.62 -3.68 -3.67
CA LEU A 165 2.02 -2.53 -3.01
C LEU A 165 0.78 -3.01 -2.27
N LEU A 166 0.71 -2.78 -0.96
CA LEU A 166 -0.39 -3.18 -0.08
C LEU A 166 -0.94 -1.95 0.63
N TRP A 167 -2.26 -1.76 0.60
CA TRP A 167 -2.92 -0.67 1.31
C TRP A 167 -4.27 -1.11 1.88
N ARG A 168 -4.77 -0.31 2.82
CA ARG A 168 -6.11 -0.44 3.40
C ARG A 168 -7.03 0.63 2.80
N ALA A 169 -8.29 0.30 2.57
CA ALA A 169 -9.33 1.27 2.20
C ALA A 169 -10.12 1.81 3.39
#